data_AF-A0A940C349-F1
#
_entry.id   AF-A0A940C349-F1
#
_cell.length_a   1.000
_cell.length_b   1.000
_cell.length_c   1.000
_cell.angle_alpha   90.00
_cell.angle_beta   90.00
_cell.angle_gamma   90.00
#
_symmetry.space_group_name_H-M   'P 1'
#
loop_
_entity.id
_entity.type
_entity.pdbx_description
1 polymer ?
#
loop_
_entity_poly.entity_id
_entity_poly.type
_entity_poly.pdbx_seq_one_letter_code
_entity_poly.pdbx_strand_id
1 'polypeptide(L)'
;MALKNSKTFLYNAHLLRTFFEDLERWRDECACYGIFSEIPQQDYDDLFKGTDADVYIPLWASACKGHGDILIDRTTYDCIRFYKALGYDPVHMDGNPADFIGEQLRFLEYLSVCGLKGTGNAEIVIEAFMQQFTIDTVKEFCKALNEQTSVSVGAELELVMMALQALVAGEPMTLPTELGCDEFDCWQWSKQPPLPVEEPHMIRSAGVNNCGGNCKLEVWVAEGCVLDISADTSIGGVQLRTCPRGRGYRHTFLTSRRLRYPMKRREERGSGKFTRITYEEAAKEIAAKIKECGEKYGPGSRYMIYSTGVCAVARPDHLMKRLLCLDGGYLQHYNSYSSAQANYITQYIYGTERTAPHPADVLNSKLIILWGHNTAETIIGPFRNYYFAKAKEKGIRIVVIDPRQSESALTFADEWIPLKPGSDCALANAMAFVIFQKNLQDQDFMNRFCVGFDEAHMPEGVPVGESYKSYLFGLQDGIVRDPKWAEEITGVPAETIERLAIEYATTKPASIQPGLGVQRTFIGENAVRALAALSAMTGNVGIPGGGSAGTVTPNGHYEAQEMFKPENGVKYSTPVFLWSKIIDRWETMTAEEEGIKGADKLPCGIKLLFNLASNIL
;
A
#
# COMPACT_ATOMS: atom_id res chain seq x y z
N MET A 1 4.61 42.31 27.07
CA MET A 1 5.42 42.65 25.89
C MET A 1 6.92 42.57 26.18
N ALA A 2 7.49 43.31 27.14
CA ALA A 2 8.93 43.31 27.48
C ALA A 2 9.57 41.98 27.98
N LEU A 3 8.77 40.92 28.16
CA LEU A 3 9.22 39.62 28.70
C LEU A 3 9.80 38.69 27.61
N LYS A 4 9.41 38.85 26.35
CA LYS A 4 9.80 37.95 25.25
C LYS A 4 11.25 38.12 24.77
N ASN A 5 11.93 39.19 25.19
CA ASN A 5 13.36 39.44 24.94
C ASN A 5 14.17 39.46 26.25
N SER A 6 13.77 38.64 27.23
CA SER A 6 14.40 38.55 28.56
C SER A 6 15.29 37.31 28.68
N LYS A 7 16.26 37.34 29.61
CA LYS A 7 17.03 36.15 29.99
C LYS A 7 16.13 35.00 30.45
N THR A 8 15.05 35.31 31.16
CA THR A 8 14.04 34.32 31.61
C THR A 8 13.39 33.57 30.45
N PHE A 9 13.03 34.27 29.37
CA PHE A 9 12.46 33.63 28.18
C PHE A 9 13.48 32.71 27.49
N LEU A 10 14.74 33.15 27.40
CA LEU A 10 15.84 32.32 26.88
C LEU A 10 16.00 31.03 27.68
N TYR A 11 16.00 31.10 29.01
CA TYR A 11 16.11 29.92 29.87
C TYR A 11 14.97 28.93 29.65
N ASN A 12 13.73 29.42 29.60
CA ASN A 12 12.58 28.56 29.37
C ASN A 12 12.65 27.87 28.02
N ALA A 13 13.02 28.61 26.96
CA ALA A 13 13.17 28.04 25.62
C ALA A 13 14.29 26.99 25.55
N HIS A 14 15.45 27.25 26.18
CA HIS A 14 16.57 26.31 26.25
C HIS A 14 16.19 25.02 26.98
N LEU A 15 15.63 25.16 28.18
CA LEU A 15 15.20 24.06 29.01
C LEU A 15 14.16 23.21 28.25
N LEU A 16 13.06 23.83 27.78
CA LEU A 16 12.02 23.12 27.03
C LEU A 16 12.54 22.46 25.74
N ARG A 17 13.48 23.10 25.03
CA ARG A 17 14.14 22.49 23.88
C ARG A 17 14.78 21.16 24.27
N THR A 18 15.58 21.15 25.34
CA THR A 18 16.36 19.97 25.69
C THR A 18 15.48 18.83 26.17
N PHE A 19 14.33 19.12 26.79
CA PHE A 19 13.28 18.12 27.05
C PHE A 19 12.83 17.38 25.80
N PHE A 20 12.57 18.10 24.69
CA PHE A 20 12.09 17.48 23.44
C PHE A 20 13.21 16.92 22.56
N GLU A 21 14.46 17.31 22.83
CA GLU A 21 15.64 16.83 22.12
C GLU A 21 16.07 15.47 22.68
N ASP A 22 16.36 15.40 23.97
CA ASP A 22 16.93 14.23 24.64
C ASP A 22 16.68 14.27 26.16
N LEU A 23 16.05 13.22 26.71
CA LEU A 23 15.68 13.19 28.13
C LEU A 23 16.90 13.11 29.07
N GLU A 24 17.99 12.47 28.65
CA GLU A 24 19.21 12.40 29.46
C GLU A 24 19.89 13.77 29.51
N ARG A 25 19.98 14.46 28.38
CA ARG A 25 20.42 15.85 28.32
C ARG A 25 19.55 16.76 29.17
N TRP A 26 18.23 16.60 29.11
CA TRP A 26 17.31 17.33 29.99
C TRP A 26 17.63 17.09 31.46
N ARG A 27 17.83 15.84 31.90
CA ARG A 27 18.17 15.52 33.30
C ARG A 27 19.44 16.25 33.75
N ASP A 28 20.45 16.27 32.90
CA ASP A 28 21.73 16.92 33.20
C ASP A 28 21.59 18.44 33.33
N GLU A 29 20.85 19.07 32.42
CA GLU A 29 20.72 20.52 32.36
C GLU A 29 19.64 21.07 33.31
N CYS A 30 18.53 20.34 33.52
CA CYS A 30 17.45 20.78 34.40
C CYS A 30 17.84 20.73 35.89
N ALA A 31 18.81 19.89 36.25
CA ALA A 31 19.36 19.82 37.61
C ALA A 31 19.96 21.16 38.06
N CYS A 32 20.52 21.95 37.14
CA CYS A 32 21.01 23.30 37.42
C CYS A 32 19.90 24.25 37.90
N TYR A 33 18.65 23.98 37.49
CA TYR A 33 17.45 24.71 37.88
C TYR A 33 16.75 24.10 39.11
N GLY A 34 17.38 23.14 39.78
CA GLY A 34 16.78 22.43 40.91
C GLY A 34 15.60 21.53 40.50
N ILE A 35 15.46 21.23 39.20
CA ILE A 35 14.50 20.27 38.67
C ILE A 35 15.25 18.95 38.53
N PHE A 36 14.79 17.90 39.21
CA PHE A 36 15.34 16.56 39.07
C PHE A 36 14.30 15.71 38.36
N SER A 37 14.67 15.14 37.20
CA SER A 37 13.74 14.35 36.42
C SER A 37 13.81 12.86 36.77
N GLU A 38 12.68 12.31 37.20
CA GLU A 38 12.45 10.91 37.54
C GLU A 38 11.63 10.17 36.46
N ILE A 39 11.23 10.86 35.38
CA ILE A 39 10.49 10.25 34.26
C ILE A 39 11.28 9.04 33.71
N PRO A 40 10.72 7.82 33.71
CA PRO A 40 11.37 6.66 33.09
C PRO A 40 11.58 6.87 31.59
N GLN A 41 12.73 6.43 31.04
CA GLN A 41 13.01 6.57 29.60
C GLN A 41 11.92 5.94 28.73
N GLN A 42 11.39 4.80 29.15
CA GLN A 42 10.35 4.09 28.38
C GLN A 42 9.03 4.87 28.32
N ASP A 43 8.64 5.54 29.41
CA ASP A 43 7.41 6.36 29.46
C ASP A 43 7.54 7.57 28.55
N TYR A 44 8.73 8.20 28.54
CA TYR A 44 9.03 9.31 27.62
C TYR A 44 9.01 8.85 26.16
N ASP A 45 9.60 7.71 25.84
CA ASP A 45 9.59 7.16 24.48
C ASP A 45 8.16 6.78 24.03
N ASP A 46 7.33 6.27 24.95
CA ASP A 46 5.94 5.93 24.67
C ASP A 46 5.13 7.18 24.34
N LEU A 47 5.35 8.27 25.09
CA LEU A 47 4.71 9.57 24.86
C LEU A 47 5.17 10.26 23.58
N PHE A 48 6.48 10.26 23.29
CA PHE A 48 7.05 11.20 22.32
C PHE A 48 7.81 10.56 21.16
N LYS A 49 8.11 9.26 21.21
CA LYS A 49 8.88 8.54 20.17
C LYS A 49 8.08 7.42 19.49
N GLY A 50 6.81 7.25 19.86
CA GLY A 50 5.86 6.33 19.21
C GLY A 50 6.15 4.86 19.52
N THR A 51 6.76 4.55 20.66
CA THR A 51 6.99 3.16 21.10
C THR A 51 5.76 2.50 21.70
N ASP A 52 4.69 3.26 21.93
CA ASP A 52 3.37 2.78 22.27
C ASP A 52 2.35 3.20 21.19
N ALA A 53 1.74 2.22 20.52
CA ALA A 53 0.76 2.46 19.45
C ALA A 53 -0.55 3.10 19.93
N ASP A 54 -0.89 2.98 21.22
CA ASP A 54 -2.09 3.55 21.83
C ASP A 54 -1.90 5.03 22.22
N VAL A 55 -0.66 5.52 22.22
CA VAL A 55 -0.32 6.89 22.57
C VAL A 55 -0.21 7.74 21.31
N TYR A 56 -0.78 8.94 21.35
CA TYR A 56 -0.64 9.90 20.26
C TYR A 56 -0.54 11.33 20.77
N ILE A 57 0.65 11.90 20.65
CA ILE A 57 0.91 13.31 20.97
C ILE A 57 1.42 14.01 19.71
N PRO A 58 0.68 15.01 19.19
CA PRO A 58 1.12 15.76 18.02
C PRO A 58 2.21 16.75 18.41
N LEU A 59 3.42 16.56 17.86
CA LEU A 59 4.60 17.37 18.20
C LEU A 59 5.05 18.31 17.06
N TRP A 60 4.26 18.43 16.00
CA TRP A 60 4.63 19.18 14.79
C TRP A 60 3.58 20.22 14.45
N ALA A 61 3.98 21.42 14.01
CA ALA A 61 3.03 22.44 13.60
C ALA A 61 2.13 21.97 12.44
N SER A 62 2.69 21.25 11.47
CA SER A 62 1.96 20.65 10.35
C SER A 62 0.82 19.72 10.80
N ALA A 63 1.01 18.96 11.87
CA ALA A 63 -0.04 18.11 12.45
C ALA A 63 -1.11 18.91 13.23
N CYS A 64 -0.75 20.06 13.80
CA CYS A 64 -1.61 20.83 14.71
C CYS A 64 -2.48 21.88 14.00
N LYS A 65 -2.19 22.23 12.75
CA LYS A 65 -2.90 23.28 12.00
C LYS A 65 -4.22 22.87 11.33
N GLY A 66 -4.67 21.62 11.52
CA GLY A 66 -5.98 21.16 11.02
C GLY A 66 -6.05 20.90 9.51
N HIS A 67 -4.91 20.76 8.83
CA HIS A 67 -4.82 20.43 7.40
C HIS A 67 -4.74 18.92 7.11
N GLY A 68 -5.11 18.09 8.10
CA GLY A 68 -4.86 16.66 8.11
C GLY A 68 -3.51 16.34 8.76
N ASP A 69 -3.38 15.14 9.33
CA ASP A 69 -2.13 14.65 9.93
C ASP A 69 -1.08 14.35 8.85
N ILE A 70 -0.53 15.40 8.22
CA ILE A 70 0.47 15.33 7.16
C ILE A 70 1.67 16.20 7.57
N LEU A 71 2.82 15.57 7.68
CA LEU A 71 4.12 16.18 7.90
C LEU A 71 4.81 16.53 6.60
N ILE A 72 5.84 17.39 6.70
CA ILE A 72 6.75 17.73 5.59
C ILE A 72 5.92 18.36 4.44
N ASP A 73 4.95 19.18 4.82
CA ASP A 73 3.94 19.77 3.96
C ASP A 73 4.22 21.27 3.73
N ARG A 74 3.19 22.04 3.37
CA ARG A 74 3.31 23.49 3.23
C ARG A 74 3.62 24.18 4.56
N THR A 75 3.11 23.66 5.69
CA THR A 75 3.40 24.21 7.02
C THR A 75 4.88 24.06 7.36
N THR A 76 5.46 22.87 7.14
CA THR A 76 6.90 22.65 7.33
C THR A 76 7.73 23.57 6.43
N TYR A 77 7.34 23.73 5.15
CA TYR A 77 8.01 24.64 4.22
C TYR A 77 7.97 26.10 4.69
N ASP A 78 6.80 26.59 5.11
CA ASP A 78 6.66 27.96 5.60
C ASP A 78 7.47 28.19 6.90
N CYS A 79 7.61 27.16 7.74
CA CYS A 79 8.49 27.19 8.92
C CYS A 79 9.97 27.36 8.52
N ILE A 80 10.45 26.54 7.57
CA ILE A 80 11.82 26.64 7.03
C ILE A 80 12.08 28.01 6.40
N ARG A 81 11.11 28.58 5.70
CA ARG A 81 11.22 29.94 5.15
C ARG A 81 11.37 30.98 6.23
N PHE A 82 10.63 30.85 7.33
CA PHE A 82 10.73 31.76 8.47
C PHE A 82 12.13 31.70 9.10
N TYR A 83 12.62 30.48 9.32
CA TYR A 83 13.98 30.22 9.80
C TYR A 83 15.04 30.88 8.92
N LYS A 84 15.03 30.56 7.63
CA LYS A 84 16.01 31.04 6.66
C LYS A 84 15.96 32.55 6.47
N ALA A 85 14.78 33.16 6.52
CA ALA A 85 14.63 34.63 6.46
C ALA A 85 15.38 35.35 7.60
N LEU A 86 15.64 34.66 8.71
CA LEU A 86 16.36 35.19 9.87
C LEU A 86 17.77 34.62 10.03
N GLY A 87 18.28 33.94 8.99
CA GLY A 87 19.64 33.40 8.98
C GLY A 87 19.80 32.11 9.80
N TYR A 88 18.70 31.48 10.20
CA TYR A 88 18.71 30.23 10.93
C TYR A 88 18.55 29.05 9.97
N ASP A 89 19.47 28.10 10.04
CA ASP A 89 19.39 26.83 9.33
C ASP A 89 18.84 25.77 10.29
N PRO A 90 17.64 25.21 10.07
CA PRO A 90 17.06 24.26 10.99
C PRO A 90 17.88 22.98 11.08
N VAL A 91 17.90 22.38 12.27
CA VAL A 91 18.50 21.06 12.48
C VAL A 91 17.41 20.00 12.60
N HIS A 92 17.69 18.80 12.10
CA HIS A 92 16.78 17.66 12.22
C HIS A 92 16.88 17.04 13.62
N MET A 93 16.23 17.64 14.60
CA MET A 93 16.21 17.16 15.99
C MET A 93 15.68 15.73 16.08
N ASP A 94 16.57 14.80 16.43
CA ASP A 94 16.27 13.37 16.48
C ASP A 94 15.62 12.86 15.16
N GLY A 95 16.06 13.42 14.02
CA GLY A 95 15.52 13.07 12.69
C GLY A 95 14.10 13.59 12.42
N ASN A 96 13.56 14.48 13.26
CA ASN A 96 12.23 15.05 13.06
C ASN A 96 12.24 16.21 12.04
N PRO A 97 11.08 16.51 11.41
CA PRO A 97 10.90 17.68 10.55
C PRO A 97 11.20 19.01 11.25
N ALA A 98 11.50 20.04 10.46
CA ALA A 98 11.89 21.37 10.94
C ALA A 98 10.78 22.10 11.75
N ASP A 99 9.53 21.66 11.61
CA ASP A 99 8.39 22.19 12.37
C ASP A 99 8.06 21.37 13.63
N PHE A 100 8.94 20.46 14.04
CA PHE A 100 8.89 19.78 15.34
C PHE A 100 9.04 20.76 16.50
N ILE A 101 8.32 20.56 17.59
CA ILE A 101 8.28 21.47 18.74
C ILE A 101 9.67 21.75 19.34
N GLY A 102 10.55 20.74 19.42
CA GLY A 102 11.93 20.96 19.88
C GLY A 102 12.70 21.93 18.98
N GLU A 103 12.50 21.83 17.66
CA GLU A 103 13.16 22.71 16.69
C GLU A 103 12.58 24.13 16.72
N GLN A 104 11.26 24.23 16.92
CA GLN A 104 10.61 25.52 17.16
C GLN A 104 11.17 26.22 18.41
N LEU A 105 11.38 25.47 19.51
CA LEU A 105 11.94 25.99 20.76
C LEU A 105 13.40 26.41 20.59
N ARG A 106 14.20 25.63 19.84
CA ARG A 106 15.57 26.02 19.46
C ARG A 106 15.62 27.31 18.66
N PHE A 107 14.67 27.49 17.75
CA PHE A 107 14.60 28.75 17.02
C PHE A 107 14.20 29.93 17.92
N LEU A 108 13.27 29.73 18.86
CA LEU A 108 12.92 30.76 19.85
C LEU A 108 14.11 31.12 20.73
N GLU A 109 14.91 30.14 21.14
CA GLU A 109 16.19 30.33 21.82
C GLU A 109 17.16 31.15 20.97
N TYR A 110 17.32 30.82 19.68
CA TYR A 110 18.14 31.57 18.73
C TYR A 110 17.72 33.04 18.61
N LEU A 111 16.42 33.30 18.44
CA LEU A 111 15.89 34.65 18.36
C LEU A 111 16.13 35.44 19.65
N SER A 112 16.05 34.76 20.80
CA SER A 112 16.27 35.37 22.11
C SER A 112 17.73 35.77 22.31
N VAL A 113 18.69 34.89 22.00
CA VAL A 113 20.13 35.23 22.08
C VAL A 113 20.46 36.39 21.12
N CYS A 114 19.96 36.33 19.89
CA CYS A 114 20.19 37.39 18.90
C CYS A 114 19.55 38.73 19.32
N GLY A 115 18.38 38.69 19.95
CA GLY A 115 17.68 39.85 20.50
C GLY A 115 18.40 40.49 21.68
N LEU A 116 18.97 39.68 22.59
CA LEU A 116 19.75 40.14 23.75
C LEU A 116 21.09 40.78 23.35
N LYS A 117 21.71 40.32 22.26
CA LYS A 117 22.99 40.85 21.75
C LYS A 117 22.85 42.02 20.77
N GLY A 118 21.66 42.23 20.22
CA GLY A 118 21.39 43.22 19.17
C GLY A 118 20.53 44.39 19.64
N THR A 119 20.28 45.34 18.73
CA THR A 119 19.23 46.35 18.88
C THR A 119 18.20 46.10 17.78
N GLY A 120 16.95 45.74 18.13
CA GLY A 120 15.94 45.43 17.10
C GLY A 120 14.62 44.84 17.61
N ASN A 121 13.71 44.59 16.67
CA ASN A 121 12.32 44.12 16.87
C ASN A 121 12.21 42.61 17.18
N ALA A 122 13.12 42.04 17.97
CA ALA A 122 13.14 40.59 18.26
C ALA A 122 11.81 40.10 18.85
N GLU A 123 11.18 40.90 19.72
CA GLU A 123 9.88 40.57 20.32
C GLU A 123 8.76 40.40 19.29
N ILE A 124 8.69 41.28 18.29
CA ILE A 124 7.67 41.22 17.23
C ILE A 124 7.85 39.96 16.39
N VAL A 125 9.10 39.60 16.12
CA VAL A 125 9.45 38.42 15.33
C VAL A 125 9.15 37.14 16.10
N ILE A 126 9.51 37.07 17.39
CA ILE A 126 9.18 35.96 18.28
C ILE A 126 7.67 35.77 18.36
N GLU A 127 6.91 36.87 18.53
CA GLU A 127 5.46 36.82 18.57
C GLU A 127 4.85 36.33 17.26
N ALA A 128 5.34 36.82 16.11
CA ALA A 128 4.88 36.36 14.80
C ALA A 128 5.15 34.86 14.60
N PHE A 129 6.35 34.38 14.97
CA PHE A 129 6.69 32.95 14.86
C PHE A 129 5.80 32.07 15.75
N MET A 130 5.61 32.46 17.03
CA MET A 130 4.76 31.71 17.95
C MET A 130 3.30 31.67 17.49
N GLN A 131 2.76 32.81 17.05
CA GLN A 131 1.41 32.88 16.49
C GLN A 131 1.26 31.99 15.25
N GLN A 132 2.30 31.95 14.42
CA GLN A 132 2.23 31.18 13.19
C GLN A 132 2.45 29.68 13.41
N PHE A 133 3.25 29.22 14.37
CA PHE A 133 3.62 27.80 14.48
C PHE A 133 3.47 27.21 15.88
N THR A 134 3.93 27.90 16.92
CA THR A 134 4.13 27.30 18.25
C THR A 134 2.87 27.25 19.11
N ILE A 135 1.99 28.25 19.04
CA ILE A 135 0.79 28.30 19.89
C ILE A 135 -0.10 27.08 19.64
N ASP A 136 -0.39 26.77 18.38
CA ASP A 136 -1.24 25.62 18.04
C ASP A 136 -0.58 24.30 18.43
N THR A 137 0.75 24.17 18.24
CA THR A 137 1.50 22.99 18.67
C THR A 137 1.43 22.78 20.18
N VAL A 138 1.65 23.84 20.97
CA VAL A 138 1.58 23.78 22.44
C VAL A 138 0.17 23.46 22.92
N LYS A 139 -0.85 24.06 22.30
CA LYS A 139 -2.25 23.82 22.65
C LYS A 139 -2.64 22.36 22.42
N GLU A 140 -2.36 21.82 21.24
CA GLU A 140 -2.68 20.43 20.92
C GLU A 140 -1.83 19.43 21.71
N PHE A 141 -0.55 19.77 21.98
CA PHE A 141 0.31 19.00 22.89
C PHE A 141 -0.30 18.89 24.29
N CYS A 142 -0.62 20.02 24.93
CA CYS A 142 -1.18 20.05 26.28
C CYS A 142 -2.53 19.32 26.34
N LYS A 143 -3.36 19.49 25.32
CA LYS A 143 -4.64 18.79 25.22
C LYS A 143 -4.42 17.27 25.13
N ALA A 144 -3.59 16.81 24.20
CA ALA A 144 -3.33 15.38 24.00
C ALA A 144 -2.72 14.73 25.25
N LEU A 145 -1.81 15.42 25.93
CA LEU A 145 -1.19 14.92 27.15
C LEU A 145 -2.18 14.83 28.31
N ASN A 146 -3.08 15.81 28.48
CA ASN A 146 -4.16 15.77 29.48
C ASN A 146 -5.20 14.67 29.21
N GLU A 147 -5.42 14.32 27.94
CA GLU A 147 -6.34 13.26 27.54
C GLU A 147 -5.72 11.85 27.68
N GLN A 148 -4.40 11.77 27.96
CA GLN A 148 -3.68 10.51 28.02
C GLN A 148 -3.93 9.75 29.34
N THR A 149 -4.35 8.50 29.22
CA THR A 149 -4.68 7.65 30.39
C THR A 149 -3.75 6.46 30.57
N SER A 150 -2.94 6.11 29.57
CA SER A 150 -2.09 4.89 29.61
C SER A 150 -0.75 5.10 30.30
N VAL A 151 -0.28 6.34 30.39
CA VAL A 151 0.98 6.73 31.03
C VAL A 151 0.65 7.81 32.05
N SER A 152 1.17 7.68 33.28
CA SER A 152 0.89 8.66 34.34
C SER A 152 1.55 9.99 33.99
N VAL A 153 0.75 11.05 33.86
CA VAL A 153 1.26 12.43 33.78
C VAL A 153 1.72 12.83 35.18
N GLY A 154 3.01 12.70 35.45
CA GLY A 154 3.61 13.11 36.73
C GLY A 154 3.77 14.63 36.83
N ALA A 155 4.12 15.11 38.03
CA ALA A 155 4.29 16.55 38.32
C ALA A 155 5.30 17.25 37.38
N GLU A 156 6.30 16.51 36.88
CA GLU A 156 7.28 17.04 35.91
C GLU A 156 6.65 17.35 34.54
N LEU A 157 5.76 16.49 34.05
CA LEU A 157 5.07 16.70 32.78
C LEU A 157 4.05 17.84 32.90
N GLU A 158 3.39 17.98 34.05
CA GLU A 158 2.57 19.15 34.37
C GLU A 158 3.41 20.44 34.35
N LEU A 159 4.62 20.41 34.92
CA LEU A 159 5.55 21.54 34.87
C LEU A 159 5.95 21.90 33.44
N VAL A 160 6.26 20.91 32.60
CA VAL A 160 6.56 21.12 31.17
C VAL A 160 5.37 21.76 30.45
N MET A 161 4.15 21.29 30.70
CA MET A 161 2.93 21.88 30.12
C MET A 161 2.73 23.32 30.57
N MET A 162 2.88 23.60 31.87
CA MET A 162 2.79 24.96 32.42
C MET A 162 3.86 25.87 31.82
N ALA A 163 5.09 25.36 31.64
CA ALA A 163 6.19 26.10 31.04
C ALA A 163 5.96 26.42 29.57
N LEU A 164 5.44 25.47 28.79
CA LEU A 164 5.04 25.73 27.40
C LEU A 164 3.91 26.76 27.31
N GLN A 165 2.90 26.66 28.18
CA GLN A 165 1.78 27.61 28.23
C GLN A 165 2.24 29.01 28.61
N ALA A 166 3.10 29.14 29.64
CA ALA A 166 3.68 30.41 30.05
C ALA A 166 4.56 31.03 28.95
N LEU A 167 5.38 30.20 28.27
CA LEU A 167 6.23 30.63 27.16
C LEU A 167 5.39 31.28 26.05
N VAL A 168 4.32 30.62 25.60
CA VAL A 168 3.48 31.14 24.52
C VAL A 168 2.59 32.31 24.95
N ALA A 169 2.21 32.38 26.22
CA ALA A 169 1.50 33.52 26.81
C ALA A 169 2.43 34.74 27.04
N GLY A 170 3.76 34.53 27.03
CA GLY A 170 4.74 35.55 27.41
C GLY A 170 4.69 35.91 28.89
N GLU A 171 4.28 34.96 29.73
CA GLU A 171 4.19 35.10 31.18
C GLU A 171 5.54 34.76 31.84
N PRO A 172 5.93 35.46 32.92
CA PRO A 172 7.15 35.16 33.63
C PRO A 172 7.00 33.84 34.40
N MET A 173 7.94 32.93 34.21
CA MET A 173 8.11 31.76 35.09
C MET A 173 9.26 32.03 36.06
N THR A 174 9.04 31.77 37.34
CA THR A 174 10.08 31.88 38.37
C THR A 174 10.82 30.55 38.47
N LEU A 175 12.00 30.44 37.86
CA LEU A 175 12.89 29.31 38.09
C LEU A 175 13.74 29.56 39.37
N PRO A 176 14.15 28.50 40.11
CA PRO A 176 14.76 28.62 41.45
C PRO A 176 16.09 29.36 41.54
N THR A 177 16.75 29.69 40.43
CA THR A 177 18.11 30.28 40.43
C THR A 177 18.35 31.18 39.21
N GLU A 178 18.98 32.33 39.43
CA GLU A 178 19.60 33.14 38.35
C GLU A 178 20.92 32.48 37.92
N LEU A 179 20.86 31.48 37.04
CA LEU A 179 22.04 31.05 36.28
C LEU A 179 22.52 32.19 35.35
N GLY A 180 23.75 32.10 34.84
CA GLY A 180 24.28 33.05 33.86
C GLY A 180 24.05 32.55 32.43
N CYS A 181 23.47 33.37 31.52
CA CYS A 181 23.15 32.94 30.14
C CYS A 181 24.41 32.56 29.36
N ASP A 182 25.56 33.08 29.78
CA ASP A 182 26.86 32.94 29.14
C ASP A 182 27.41 31.49 29.20
N GLU A 183 26.77 30.60 29.97
CA GLU A 183 27.16 29.20 30.16
C GLU A 183 26.54 28.26 29.12
N PHE A 184 25.52 28.68 28.37
CA PHE A 184 24.88 27.87 27.35
C PHE A 184 25.62 27.87 26.01
N ASP A 185 25.57 26.75 25.29
CA ASP A 185 26.08 26.62 23.93
C ASP A 185 25.46 27.66 22.97
N CYS A 186 24.17 27.95 23.17
CA CYS A 186 23.43 28.95 22.41
C CYS A 186 23.97 30.37 22.56
N TRP A 187 24.67 30.68 23.66
CA TRP A 187 25.24 32.02 23.87
C TRP A 187 26.33 32.34 22.86
N GLN A 188 26.86 31.38 22.10
CA GLN A 188 27.77 31.68 20.99
C GLN A 188 27.04 32.14 19.72
N TRP A 189 25.72 31.99 19.65
CA TRP A 189 24.95 32.34 18.48
C TRP A 189 24.87 33.85 18.26
N SER A 190 24.80 34.23 17.00
CA SER A 190 24.65 35.62 16.56
C SER A 190 23.80 35.67 15.30
N LYS A 191 23.14 36.81 15.08
CA LYS A 191 22.28 37.01 13.91
C LYS A 191 23.08 36.80 12.64
N GLN A 192 22.62 35.88 11.79
CA GLN A 192 23.22 35.58 10.51
C GLN A 192 22.45 36.30 9.38
N PRO A 193 23.08 36.51 8.21
CA PRO A 193 22.35 36.97 7.03
C PRO A 193 21.29 35.95 6.60
N PRO A 194 20.20 36.37 5.93
CA PRO A 194 19.18 35.45 5.42
C PRO A 194 19.79 34.38 4.52
N LEU A 195 19.31 33.15 4.68
CA LEU A 195 19.72 31.99 3.89
C LEU A 195 18.83 31.85 2.64
N PRO A 196 19.36 31.28 1.54
CA PRO A 196 18.57 31.05 0.33
C PRO A 196 17.50 29.98 0.59
N VAL A 197 16.28 30.27 0.10
CA VAL A 197 15.16 29.34 0.10
C VAL A 197 15.06 28.68 -1.27
N GLU A 198 14.91 27.36 -1.28
CA GLU A 198 14.57 26.61 -2.47
C GLU A 198 13.15 26.96 -2.94
N GLU A 199 13.04 27.43 -4.18
CA GLU A 199 11.74 27.73 -4.78
C GLU A 199 11.00 26.45 -5.18
N PRO A 200 9.65 26.42 -5.06
CA PRO A 200 8.86 25.27 -5.46
C PRO A 200 9.11 24.85 -6.90
N HIS A 201 9.46 23.58 -7.07
CA HIS A 201 9.67 22.98 -8.38
C HIS A 201 9.06 21.58 -8.45
N MET A 202 8.80 21.10 -9.67
CA MET A 202 8.16 19.80 -9.89
C MET A 202 9.20 18.72 -10.18
N ILE A 203 9.09 17.61 -9.46
CA ILE A 203 9.78 16.35 -9.75
C ILE A 203 8.77 15.28 -10.17
N ARG A 204 9.24 14.30 -10.95
CA ARG A 204 8.41 13.17 -11.37
C ARG A 204 8.65 11.98 -10.48
N SER A 205 7.57 11.35 -10.05
CA SER A 205 7.58 10.08 -9.32
C SER A 205 6.53 9.14 -9.90
N ALA A 206 6.40 7.95 -9.32
CA ALA A 206 5.47 6.93 -9.77
C ALA A 206 4.67 6.34 -8.61
N GLY A 207 3.47 5.85 -8.92
CA GLY A 207 2.72 4.99 -8.02
C GLY A 207 3.44 3.66 -7.82
N VAL A 208 3.91 3.37 -6.60
CA VAL A 208 4.65 2.12 -6.31
C VAL A 208 3.84 1.05 -5.60
N ASN A 209 2.56 1.29 -5.27
CA ASN A 209 1.74 0.27 -4.60
C ASN A 209 1.15 -0.72 -5.62
N ASN A 210 0.76 -1.93 -5.20
CA ASN A 210 0.08 -2.91 -6.04
C ASN A 210 -1.37 -2.51 -6.40
N CYS A 211 -1.49 -1.43 -7.15
CA CYS A 211 -2.73 -0.91 -7.68
C CYS A 211 -2.88 -1.21 -9.17
N GLY A 212 -1.86 -1.76 -9.84
CA GLY A 212 -1.85 -1.96 -11.30
C GLY A 212 -1.72 -0.66 -12.11
N GLY A 213 -2.01 0.51 -11.53
CA GLY A 213 -2.01 1.80 -12.23
C GLY A 213 -0.63 2.32 -12.66
N ASN A 214 0.42 2.13 -11.85
CA ASN A 214 1.79 2.63 -12.10
C ASN A 214 1.80 4.07 -12.68
N CYS A 215 0.93 4.92 -12.13
CA CYS A 215 0.68 6.26 -12.64
C CYS A 215 1.91 7.16 -12.51
N LYS A 216 2.02 8.15 -13.40
CA LYS A 216 3.02 9.21 -13.30
C LYS A 216 2.52 10.29 -12.34
N LEU A 217 3.27 10.52 -11.29
CA LEU A 217 3.03 11.54 -10.28
C LEU A 217 3.84 12.79 -10.62
N GLU A 218 3.19 13.96 -10.61
CA GLU A 218 3.85 15.26 -10.70
C GLU A 218 3.85 15.86 -9.28
N VAL A 219 5.01 15.80 -8.63
CA VAL A 219 5.19 16.11 -7.20
C VAL A 219 5.88 17.46 -7.09
N TRP A 220 5.23 18.42 -6.46
CA TRP A 220 5.82 19.72 -6.18
C TRP A 220 6.57 19.67 -4.86
N VAL A 221 7.86 20.01 -4.91
CA VAL A 221 8.77 19.97 -3.77
C VAL A 221 9.51 21.29 -3.57
N ALA A 222 9.88 21.56 -2.33
CA ALA A 222 10.78 22.63 -1.95
C ALA A 222 11.31 22.38 -0.54
N GLU A 223 12.60 22.59 -0.27
CA GLU A 223 13.21 22.39 1.07
C GLU A 223 12.94 20.98 1.63
N GLY A 224 12.99 19.98 0.75
CA GLY A 224 12.63 18.59 1.11
C GLY A 224 11.15 18.36 1.44
N CYS A 225 10.30 19.39 1.36
CA CYS A 225 8.85 19.31 1.61
C CYS A 225 8.07 18.86 0.38
N VAL A 226 6.97 18.12 0.58
CA VAL A 226 6.04 17.68 -0.47
C VAL A 226 4.79 18.57 -0.47
N LEU A 227 4.83 19.61 -1.29
CA LEU A 227 3.82 20.67 -1.36
C LEU A 227 2.55 20.27 -2.10
N ASP A 228 2.67 19.43 -3.14
CA ASP A 228 1.52 18.88 -3.86
C ASP A 228 1.85 17.56 -4.59
N ILE A 229 0.84 16.72 -4.81
CA ILE A 229 0.92 15.54 -5.68
C ILE A 229 -0.24 15.59 -6.68
N SER A 230 0.10 15.87 -7.92
CA SER A 230 -0.84 16.00 -9.02
C SER A 230 -0.71 14.86 -10.05
N ALA A 231 -1.69 14.78 -10.95
CA ALA A 231 -1.69 13.78 -12.02
C ALA A 231 -0.92 14.29 -13.23
N ASP A 232 -0.43 13.35 -14.05
CA ASP A 232 0.18 13.63 -15.34
C ASP A 232 -0.65 14.62 -16.20
N THR A 233 -0.07 15.79 -16.46
CA THR A 233 -0.65 16.86 -17.29
C THR A 233 -0.14 16.87 -18.73
N SER A 234 0.65 15.86 -19.14
CA SER A 234 1.24 15.81 -20.48
C SER A 234 0.19 15.92 -21.59
N ILE A 235 0.55 16.64 -22.66
CA ILE A 235 -0.28 16.84 -23.85
C ILE A 235 0.26 15.95 -24.97
N GLY A 236 -0.65 15.27 -25.69
CA GLY A 236 -0.30 14.40 -26.81
C GLY A 236 0.03 12.98 -26.36
N GLY A 237 -1.00 12.13 -26.25
CA GLY A 237 -0.88 10.73 -25.84
C GLY A 237 -1.89 10.34 -24.77
N VAL A 238 -1.89 9.07 -24.38
CA VAL A 238 -2.71 8.60 -23.26
C VAL A 238 -1.99 8.92 -21.96
N GLN A 239 -2.56 9.81 -21.17
CA GLN A 239 -2.00 10.25 -19.88
C GLN A 239 -1.98 9.10 -18.86
N LEU A 240 -0.89 9.00 -18.09
CA LEU A 240 -0.73 8.04 -17.00
C LEU A 240 -1.36 8.57 -15.71
N ARG A 241 -2.68 8.80 -15.75
CA ARG A 241 -3.39 9.57 -14.72
C ARG A 241 -3.38 8.90 -13.35
N THR A 242 -3.12 9.72 -12.35
CA THR A 242 -3.17 9.36 -10.93
C THR A 242 -4.61 9.35 -10.41
N CYS A 243 -4.99 8.28 -9.73
CA CYS A 243 -6.28 8.17 -9.02
C CYS A 243 -6.28 8.93 -7.68
N PRO A 244 -7.43 9.08 -6.99
CA PRO A 244 -7.49 9.79 -5.72
C PRO A 244 -6.51 9.28 -4.65
N ARG A 245 -6.34 7.95 -4.56
CA ARG A 245 -5.37 7.33 -3.62
C ARG A 245 -3.93 7.74 -3.92
N GLY A 246 -3.55 7.81 -5.19
CA GLY A 246 -2.20 8.24 -5.60
C GLY A 246 -1.93 9.71 -5.30
N ARG A 247 -2.94 10.59 -5.49
CA ARG A 247 -2.85 12.00 -5.09
C ARG A 247 -2.79 12.17 -3.57
N GLY A 248 -3.40 11.22 -2.85
CA GLY A 248 -3.43 11.16 -1.39
C GLY A 248 -2.22 10.48 -0.73
N TYR A 249 -1.15 10.14 -1.45
CA TYR A 249 0.01 9.41 -0.86
C TYR A 249 0.65 10.10 0.35
N ARG A 250 0.54 11.43 0.46
CA ARG A 250 0.98 12.16 1.66
C ARG A 250 0.24 11.70 2.92
N HIS A 251 -1.06 11.44 2.82
CA HIS A 251 -1.87 10.91 3.93
C HIS A 251 -1.53 9.47 4.31
N THR A 252 -0.85 8.73 3.43
CA THR A 252 -0.44 7.34 3.70
C THR A 252 0.96 7.26 4.29
N PHE A 253 1.89 8.05 3.76
CA PHE A 253 3.31 7.87 4.06
C PHE A 253 3.93 8.99 4.88
N LEU A 254 3.34 10.18 4.92
CA LEU A 254 3.94 11.35 5.56
C LEU A 254 3.11 11.80 6.75
N THR A 255 2.60 10.88 7.58
CA THR A 255 1.83 11.25 8.77
C THR A 255 2.70 11.37 10.00
N SER A 256 2.21 12.03 11.05
CA SER A 256 2.94 12.11 12.33
C SER A 256 3.08 10.76 13.03
N ARG A 257 2.25 9.78 12.66
CA ARG A 257 2.26 8.39 13.14
C ARG A 257 3.21 7.47 12.36
N ARG A 258 3.96 7.99 11.39
CA ARG A 258 4.92 7.18 10.61
C ARG A 258 5.99 6.60 11.53
N LEU A 259 6.29 5.31 11.38
CA LEU A 259 7.46 4.68 12.01
C LEU A 259 8.75 5.32 11.49
N ARG A 260 9.54 5.90 12.40
CA ARG A 260 10.80 6.60 12.08
C ARG A 260 12.06 5.85 12.52
N TYR A 261 11.93 4.97 13.50
CA TYR A 261 13.06 4.30 14.13
C TYR A 261 12.89 2.78 14.14
N PRO A 262 14.00 2.02 14.17
CA PRO A 262 13.94 0.61 14.50
C PRO A 262 13.38 0.42 15.91
N MET A 263 12.49 -0.55 16.06
CA MET A 263 11.76 -0.81 17.30
C MET A 263 11.76 -2.31 17.58
N LYS A 264 11.98 -2.66 18.85
CA LYS A 264 11.94 -4.03 19.35
C LYS A 264 10.72 -4.21 20.23
N ARG A 265 9.91 -5.22 19.94
CA ARG A 265 8.74 -5.55 20.79
C ARG A 265 9.21 -5.91 22.21
N ARG A 266 8.58 -5.32 23.22
CA ARG A 266 8.88 -5.59 24.64
C ARG A 266 7.84 -6.44 25.36
N GLU A 267 6.61 -6.50 24.84
CA GLU A 267 5.49 -7.29 25.37
C GLU A 267 4.99 -8.35 24.37
N GLU A 268 3.79 -8.89 24.54
CA GLU A 268 3.20 -9.88 23.64
C GLU A 268 2.91 -9.35 22.23
N ARG A 269 2.87 -10.23 21.23
CA ARG A 269 2.61 -9.83 19.82
C ARG A 269 1.20 -9.27 19.74
N GLY A 270 1.07 -8.08 19.14
CA GLY A 270 -0.21 -7.37 19.05
C GLY A 270 -0.47 -6.37 20.17
N SER A 271 0.40 -6.29 21.20
CA SER A 271 0.29 -5.28 22.27
C SER A 271 0.56 -3.85 21.81
N GLY A 272 1.26 -3.66 20.68
CA GLY A 272 1.66 -2.34 20.22
C GLY A 272 2.75 -1.67 21.07
N LYS A 273 3.42 -2.41 21.96
CA LYS A 273 4.45 -1.88 22.88
C LYS A 273 5.87 -2.28 22.46
N PHE A 274 6.74 -1.29 22.34
CA PHE A 274 8.09 -1.45 21.79
C PHE A 274 9.16 -0.70 22.60
N THR A 275 10.42 -0.99 22.35
CA THR A 275 11.55 -0.18 22.80
C THR A 275 12.32 0.24 21.57
N ARG A 276 12.71 1.51 21.48
CA ARG A 276 13.55 1.99 20.38
C ARG A 276 14.91 1.30 20.46
N ILE A 277 15.41 0.88 19.30
CA ILE A 277 16.78 0.34 19.17
C ILE A 277 17.46 1.00 17.99
N THR A 278 18.79 0.92 17.95
CA THR A 278 19.59 1.41 16.82
C THR A 278 19.45 0.50 15.60
N TYR A 279 19.81 1.03 14.43
CA TYR A 279 19.87 0.21 13.20
C TYR A 279 20.91 -0.90 13.33
N GLU A 280 22.03 -0.62 13.99
CA GLU A 280 23.12 -1.55 14.25
C GLU A 280 22.66 -2.72 15.12
N GLU A 281 21.94 -2.44 16.21
CA GLU A 281 21.34 -3.46 17.08
C GLU A 281 20.31 -4.30 16.34
N ALA A 282 19.40 -3.66 15.60
CA ALA A 282 18.37 -4.35 14.81
C ALA A 282 19.00 -5.28 13.77
N ALA A 283 19.98 -4.78 13.00
CA ALA A 283 20.67 -5.57 11.99
C ALA A 283 21.43 -6.75 12.61
N LYS A 284 22.13 -6.53 13.73
CA LYS A 284 22.87 -7.58 14.45
C LYS A 284 21.93 -8.66 14.99
N GLU A 285 20.81 -8.29 15.60
CA GLU A 285 19.85 -9.24 16.15
C GLU A 285 19.17 -10.06 15.04
N ILE A 286 18.74 -9.41 13.95
CA ILE A 286 18.16 -10.09 12.79
C ILE A 286 19.16 -11.05 12.16
N ALA A 287 20.41 -10.63 11.95
CA ALA A 287 21.44 -11.46 11.37
C ALA A 287 21.77 -12.69 12.26
N ALA A 288 21.83 -12.49 13.58
CA ALA A 288 22.01 -13.58 14.53
C ALA A 288 20.87 -14.59 14.45
N LYS A 289 19.61 -14.13 14.37
CA LYS A 289 18.44 -15.01 14.26
C LYS A 289 18.35 -15.73 12.92
N ILE A 290 18.77 -15.11 11.82
CA ILE A 290 18.89 -15.79 10.53
C ILE A 290 19.84 -16.99 10.65
N LYS A 291 21.06 -16.76 11.17
CA LYS A 291 22.08 -17.80 11.35
C LYS A 291 21.61 -18.92 12.28
N GLU A 292 21.17 -18.58 13.49
CA GLU A 292 20.66 -19.53 14.48
C GLU A 292 19.55 -20.42 13.91
N CYS A 293 18.60 -19.81 13.18
CA CYS A 293 17.49 -20.53 12.58
C CYS A 293 17.95 -21.51 11.49
N GLY A 294 18.92 -21.10 10.66
CA GLY A 294 19.49 -21.95 9.62
C GLY A 294 20.31 -23.11 10.19
N GLU A 295 21.12 -22.86 11.21
CA GLU A 295 21.94 -23.89 11.87
C GLU A 295 21.09 -24.93 12.60
N LYS A 296 20.03 -24.49 13.30
CA LYS A 296 19.21 -25.37 14.13
C LYS A 296 18.13 -26.14 13.37
N TYR A 297 17.53 -25.52 12.35
CA TYR A 297 16.35 -26.06 11.66
C TYR A 297 16.52 -26.18 10.14
N GLY A 298 17.67 -25.77 9.59
CA GLY A 298 17.92 -25.71 8.16
C GLY A 298 17.30 -24.47 7.48
N PRO A 299 17.74 -24.15 6.25
CA PRO A 299 17.31 -22.94 5.53
C PRO A 299 15.81 -22.90 5.23
N GLY A 300 15.14 -24.05 5.10
CA GLY A 300 13.69 -24.15 4.89
C GLY A 300 12.82 -23.64 6.06
N SER A 301 13.42 -23.40 7.23
CA SER A 301 12.70 -22.84 8.38
C SER A 301 12.48 -21.31 8.27
N ARG A 302 13.09 -20.67 7.27
CA ARG A 302 13.01 -19.22 7.04
C ARG A 302 11.97 -18.96 5.95
N TYR A 303 11.08 -18.00 6.16
CA TYR A 303 10.00 -17.70 5.24
C TYR A 303 9.86 -16.21 4.97
N MET A 304 9.70 -15.87 3.70
CA MET A 304 9.36 -14.52 3.26
C MET A 304 7.89 -14.52 2.82
N ILE A 305 7.04 -13.77 3.52
CA ILE A 305 5.59 -13.66 3.22
C ILE A 305 5.39 -13.08 1.83
N TYR A 306 4.54 -13.70 0.99
CA TYR A 306 4.15 -13.08 -0.27
C TYR A 306 3.59 -11.66 -0.05
N SER A 307 4.26 -10.70 -0.67
CA SER A 307 4.12 -9.28 -0.33
C SER A 307 3.90 -8.48 -1.60
N THR A 308 2.90 -7.60 -1.60
CA THR A 308 2.61 -6.71 -2.73
C THR A 308 2.29 -5.28 -2.29
N GLY A 309 2.65 -4.88 -1.08
CA GLY A 309 2.55 -3.48 -0.64
C GLY A 309 3.38 -2.54 -1.52
N VAL A 310 4.54 -2.99 -2.01
CA VAL A 310 5.40 -2.25 -2.95
C VAL A 310 5.70 -3.08 -4.20
N CYS A 311 5.37 -2.52 -5.36
CA CYS A 311 5.61 -3.01 -6.72
C CYS A 311 6.56 -2.07 -7.48
N ALA A 312 7.80 -1.93 -6.98
CA ALA A 312 8.88 -1.19 -7.64
C ALA A 312 9.97 -2.17 -8.15
N VAL A 313 11.02 -1.66 -8.80
CA VAL A 313 12.21 -2.49 -9.16
C VAL A 313 13.02 -2.83 -7.91
N ALA A 314 13.24 -1.85 -7.04
CA ALA A 314 13.90 -2.05 -5.76
C ALA A 314 12.87 -2.43 -4.69
N ARG A 315 12.68 -3.74 -4.48
CA ARG A 315 11.73 -4.28 -3.49
C ARG A 315 12.44 -4.83 -2.27
N PRO A 316 12.09 -4.41 -1.04
CA PRO A 316 12.66 -4.94 0.19
C PRO A 316 12.58 -6.46 0.30
N ASP A 317 11.48 -7.06 -0.17
CA ASP A 317 11.30 -8.50 -0.12
C ASP A 317 12.25 -9.25 -1.08
N HIS A 318 12.58 -8.67 -2.24
CA HIS A 318 13.55 -9.23 -3.17
C HIS A 318 14.98 -9.13 -2.61
N LEU A 319 15.31 -8.02 -1.93
CA LEU A 319 16.58 -7.85 -1.23
C LEU A 319 16.77 -8.91 -0.14
N MET A 320 15.74 -9.15 0.67
CA MET A 320 15.79 -10.19 1.70
C MET A 320 15.90 -11.59 1.09
N LYS A 321 15.12 -11.92 0.05
CA LYS A 321 15.24 -13.20 -0.66
C LYS A 321 16.65 -13.41 -1.22
N ARG A 322 17.28 -12.37 -1.78
CA ARG A 322 18.67 -12.41 -2.25
C ARG A 322 19.64 -12.70 -1.10
N LEU A 323 19.50 -12.01 0.04
CA LEU A 323 20.32 -12.27 1.23
C LEU A 323 20.16 -13.71 1.71
N LEU A 324 18.93 -14.22 1.80
CA LEU A 324 18.65 -15.58 2.22
C LEU A 324 19.22 -16.62 1.24
N CYS A 325 19.16 -16.40 -0.07
CA CYS A 325 19.81 -17.28 -1.05
C CYS A 325 21.34 -17.35 -0.85
N LEU A 326 21.99 -16.23 -0.52
CA LEU A 326 23.42 -16.19 -0.20
C LEU A 326 23.76 -16.95 1.09
N ASP A 327 22.79 -17.11 1.98
CA ASP A 327 22.91 -17.80 3.27
C ASP A 327 22.23 -19.19 3.28
N GLY A 328 22.23 -19.88 2.14
CA GLY A 328 21.76 -21.27 2.01
C GLY A 328 20.28 -21.46 1.64
N GLY A 329 19.49 -20.40 1.62
CA GLY A 329 18.13 -20.40 1.08
C GLY A 329 17.02 -20.14 2.10
N TYR A 330 15.78 -20.31 1.62
CA TYR A 330 14.54 -20.10 2.38
C TYR A 330 13.39 -20.92 1.76
N LEU A 331 12.36 -21.22 2.56
CA LEU A 331 11.16 -21.91 2.06
C LEU A 331 10.45 -21.06 1.00
N GLN A 332 10.34 -21.62 -0.20
CA GLN A 332 9.68 -20.97 -1.32
C GLN A 332 8.16 -21.07 -1.23
N HIS A 333 7.47 -20.18 -1.93
CA HIS A 333 6.04 -20.27 -2.16
C HIS A 333 5.71 -20.11 -3.64
N TYR A 334 4.56 -20.64 -4.05
CA TYR A 334 3.95 -20.41 -5.36
C TYR A 334 2.49 -19.95 -5.21
N ASN A 335 1.88 -19.53 -6.31
CA ASN A 335 0.58 -18.85 -6.40
C ASN A 335 0.58 -17.40 -5.90
N SER A 336 -0.58 -16.76 -5.99
CA SER A 336 -0.85 -15.37 -5.59
C SER A 336 -2.12 -15.33 -4.77
N TYR A 337 -2.19 -14.43 -3.78
CA TYR A 337 -3.45 -14.16 -3.07
C TYR A 337 -4.56 -13.58 -3.95
N SER A 338 -4.18 -13.04 -5.12
CA SER A 338 -5.08 -12.24 -5.95
C SER A 338 -5.60 -12.93 -7.20
N SER A 339 -4.88 -13.92 -7.73
CA SER A 339 -5.12 -14.50 -9.07
C SER A 339 -4.78 -15.99 -9.20
N ALA A 340 -4.67 -16.72 -8.09
CA ALA A 340 -4.20 -18.11 -8.08
C ALA A 340 -4.96 -19.03 -9.05
N GLN A 341 -6.30 -18.99 -9.02
CA GLN A 341 -7.12 -19.92 -9.79
C GLN A 341 -7.05 -19.61 -11.28
N ALA A 342 -7.14 -18.34 -11.67
CA ALA A 342 -6.98 -17.93 -13.06
C ALA A 342 -5.59 -18.28 -13.61
N ASN A 343 -4.53 -17.98 -12.86
CA ASN A 343 -3.15 -18.28 -13.29
C ASN A 343 -2.92 -19.77 -13.46
N TYR A 344 -3.45 -20.58 -12.55
CA TYR A 344 -3.34 -22.03 -12.62
C TYR A 344 -4.04 -22.56 -13.87
N ILE A 345 -5.33 -22.24 -14.07
CA ILE A 345 -6.11 -22.87 -15.13
C ILE A 345 -5.80 -22.34 -16.53
N THR A 346 -5.49 -21.05 -16.67
CA THR A 346 -5.23 -20.44 -17.99
C THR A 346 -4.03 -21.09 -18.69
N GLN A 347 -3.02 -21.49 -17.92
CA GLN A 347 -1.86 -22.25 -18.42
C GLN A 347 -2.26 -23.56 -19.10
N TYR A 348 -3.23 -24.30 -18.56
CA TYR A 348 -3.73 -25.54 -19.18
C TYR A 348 -4.58 -25.29 -20.43
N ILE A 349 -5.23 -24.14 -20.53
CA ILE A 349 -6.11 -23.79 -21.65
C ILE A 349 -5.30 -23.26 -22.84
N TYR A 350 -4.37 -22.34 -22.59
CA TYR A 350 -3.67 -21.58 -23.64
C TYR A 350 -2.15 -21.84 -23.69
N GLY A 351 -1.60 -22.65 -22.79
CA GLY A 351 -0.15 -22.86 -22.67
C GLY A 351 0.62 -21.65 -22.11
N THR A 352 -0.09 -20.60 -21.68
CA THR A 352 0.47 -19.40 -21.06
C THR A 352 -0.60 -18.69 -20.21
N GLU A 353 -0.18 -17.99 -19.17
CA GLU A 353 -1.04 -17.09 -18.42
C GLU A 353 -1.22 -15.73 -19.10
N ARG A 354 -0.32 -15.35 -20.03
CA ARG A 354 -0.28 -14.01 -20.68
C ARG A 354 -1.27 -13.90 -21.84
N THR A 355 -2.53 -13.74 -21.49
CA THR A 355 -3.66 -13.96 -22.40
C THR A 355 -4.52 -12.73 -22.64
N ALA A 356 -4.34 -11.62 -21.91
CA ALA A 356 -5.10 -10.41 -22.16
C ALA A 356 -4.65 -9.70 -23.46
N PRO A 357 -5.58 -9.06 -24.19
CA PRO A 357 -5.21 -8.14 -25.25
C PRO A 357 -4.65 -6.83 -24.67
N HIS A 358 -3.98 -6.04 -25.50
CA HIS A 358 -3.63 -4.67 -25.14
C HIS A 358 -4.92 -3.87 -24.85
N PRO A 359 -4.98 -3.02 -23.80
CA PRO A 359 -6.21 -2.32 -23.43
C PRO A 359 -6.88 -1.50 -24.55
N ALA A 360 -6.11 -1.01 -25.52
CA ALA A 360 -6.64 -0.27 -26.67
C ALA A 360 -7.46 -1.13 -27.65
N ASP A 361 -7.26 -2.45 -27.65
CA ASP A 361 -7.87 -3.35 -28.63
C ASP A 361 -9.39 -3.46 -28.48
N VAL A 362 -9.92 -3.09 -27.29
CA VAL A 362 -11.37 -2.99 -27.07
C VAL A 362 -12.05 -1.98 -28.02
N LEU A 363 -11.29 -1.06 -28.63
CA LEU A 363 -11.80 -0.13 -29.64
C LEU A 363 -12.07 -0.78 -31.00
N ASN A 364 -11.63 -2.03 -31.20
CA ASN A 364 -11.91 -2.85 -32.38
C ASN A 364 -13.10 -3.81 -32.15
N SER A 365 -13.60 -3.91 -30.92
CA SER A 365 -14.76 -4.75 -30.57
C SER A 365 -16.07 -4.13 -31.06
N LYS A 366 -17.08 -4.99 -31.29
CA LYS A 366 -18.49 -4.57 -31.45
C LYS A 366 -19.33 -4.79 -30.19
N LEU A 367 -18.93 -5.77 -29.38
CA LEU A 367 -19.50 -6.07 -28.07
C LEU A 367 -18.37 -6.31 -27.06
N ILE A 368 -18.49 -5.68 -25.89
CA ILE A 368 -17.59 -5.88 -24.75
C ILE A 368 -18.43 -6.38 -23.58
N ILE A 369 -18.03 -7.50 -22.98
CA ILE A 369 -18.62 -8.03 -21.75
C ILE A 369 -17.59 -7.87 -20.62
N LEU A 370 -17.83 -6.95 -19.69
CA LEU A 370 -17.04 -6.81 -18.47
C LEU A 370 -17.61 -7.76 -17.42
N TRP A 371 -16.93 -8.87 -17.17
CA TRP A 371 -17.45 -9.94 -16.30
C TRP A 371 -16.71 -9.95 -14.97
N GLY A 372 -17.37 -9.50 -13.89
CA GLY A 372 -16.76 -9.29 -12.57
C GLY A 372 -15.58 -8.32 -12.59
N HIS A 373 -15.57 -7.38 -13.55
CA HIS A 373 -14.44 -6.52 -13.87
C HIS A 373 -14.73 -5.04 -13.60
N ASN A 374 -14.79 -4.69 -12.32
CA ASN A 374 -15.07 -3.32 -11.87
C ASN A 374 -13.84 -2.39 -11.95
N THR A 375 -13.42 -2.04 -13.15
CA THR A 375 -12.21 -1.21 -13.41
C THR A 375 -12.34 0.26 -13.03
N ALA A 376 -13.55 0.82 -13.01
CA ALA A 376 -13.80 2.22 -12.60
C ALA A 376 -13.40 2.48 -11.13
N GLU A 377 -13.60 1.50 -10.24
CA GLU A 377 -13.26 1.59 -8.82
C GLU A 377 -11.86 1.04 -8.51
N THR A 378 -11.60 -0.19 -8.98
CA THR A 378 -10.38 -0.94 -8.64
C THR A 378 -9.13 -0.43 -9.37
N ILE A 379 -9.30 0.32 -10.47
CA ILE A 379 -8.24 0.88 -11.32
C ILE A 379 -7.19 -0.17 -11.69
N ILE A 380 -7.49 -1.04 -12.65
CA ILE A 380 -6.53 -2.05 -13.14
C ILE A 380 -5.77 -1.49 -14.34
N GLY A 381 -4.62 -0.85 -14.10
CA GLY A 381 -3.85 -0.22 -15.15
C GLY A 381 -4.25 1.24 -15.42
N PRO A 382 -3.35 2.07 -15.94
CA PRO A 382 -3.62 3.49 -16.18
C PRO A 382 -4.54 3.73 -17.38
N PHE A 383 -4.72 2.72 -18.25
CA PHE A 383 -5.32 2.90 -19.57
C PHE A 383 -6.73 2.32 -19.73
N ARG A 384 -7.12 1.31 -18.94
CA ARG A 384 -8.36 0.55 -19.19
C ARG A 384 -9.60 1.45 -19.19
N ASN A 385 -9.77 2.27 -18.15
CA ASN A 385 -10.92 3.17 -18.04
C ASN A 385 -10.95 4.20 -19.17
N TYR A 386 -9.78 4.67 -19.63
CA TYR A 386 -9.70 5.57 -20.79
C TYR A 386 -10.24 4.88 -22.05
N TYR A 387 -9.81 3.65 -22.33
CA TYR A 387 -10.26 2.93 -23.51
C TYR A 387 -11.72 2.46 -23.44
N PHE A 388 -12.25 2.13 -22.25
CA PHE A 388 -13.67 1.85 -22.09
C PHE A 388 -14.53 3.10 -22.28
N ALA A 389 -14.10 4.26 -21.79
CA ALA A 389 -14.77 5.53 -22.09
C ALA A 389 -14.77 5.81 -23.61
N LYS A 390 -13.63 5.60 -24.29
CA LYS A 390 -13.55 5.73 -25.76
C LYS A 390 -14.39 4.71 -26.52
N ALA A 391 -14.52 3.48 -26.01
CA ALA A 391 -15.40 2.48 -26.60
C ALA A 391 -16.87 2.92 -26.51
N LYS A 392 -17.29 3.45 -25.35
CA LYS A 392 -18.64 4.01 -25.15
C LYS A 392 -18.90 5.23 -26.04
N GLU A 393 -17.95 6.17 -26.14
CA GLU A 393 -18.04 7.32 -27.05
C GLU A 393 -18.20 6.89 -28.53
N LYS A 394 -17.58 5.77 -28.93
CA LYS A 394 -17.72 5.18 -30.26
C LYS A 394 -19.04 4.42 -30.47
N GLY A 395 -19.86 4.25 -29.43
CA GLY A 395 -21.09 3.47 -29.48
C GLY A 395 -20.86 1.95 -29.51
N ILE A 396 -19.71 1.47 -29.04
CA ILE A 396 -19.48 0.03 -28.86
C ILE A 396 -20.36 -0.43 -27.70
N ARG A 397 -21.10 -1.53 -27.91
CA ARG A 397 -21.99 -2.11 -26.89
C ARG A 397 -21.18 -2.65 -25.72
N ILE A 398 -21.52 -2.24 -24.49
CA ILE A 398 -20.88 -2.70 -23.26
C ILE A 398 -21.93 -3.31 -22.32
N VAL A 399 -21.76 -4.60 -22.03
CA VAL A 399 -22.53 -5.34 -21.01
C VAL A 399 -21.64 -5.55 -19.79
N VAL A 400 -22.18 -5.30 -18.59
CA VAL A 400 -21.49 -5.55 -17.32
C VAL A 400 -22.21 -6.65 -16.56
N ILE A 401 -21.51 -7.74 -16.25
CA ILE A 401 -22.01 -8.84 -15.42
C ILE A 401 -21.30 -8.75 -14.07
N ASP A 402 -22.03 -8.40 -13.03
CA ASP A 402 -21.47 -8.11 -11.70
C ASP A 402 -22.57 -8.26 -10.65
N PRO A 403 -22.35 -8.91 -9.49
CA PRO A 403 -23.40 -9.05 -8.47
C PRO A 403 -23.96 -7.72 -7.95
N ARG A 404 -23.17 -6.64 -8.05
CA ARG A 404 -23.58 -5.29 -7.65
C ARG A 404 -23.56 -4.37 -8.86
N GLN A 405 -24.42 -3.34 -8.85
CA GLN A 405 -24.36 -2.27 -9.84
C GLN A 405 -23.13 -1.40 -9.55
N SER A 406 -21.97 -1.86 -10.04
CA SER A 406 -20.69 -1.26 -9.74
C SER A 406 -20.47 0.07 -10.47
N GLU A 407 -19.45 0.83 -10.06
CA GLU A 407 -19.06 2.08 -10.74
C GLU A 407 -18.80 1.85 -12.24
N SER A 408 -18.30 0.67 -12.61
CA SER A 408 -18.11 0.30 -14.02
C SER A 408 -19.44 0.06 -14.74
N ALA A 409 -20.43 -0.51 -14.06
CA ALA A 409 -21.79 -0.64 -14.58
C ALA A 409 -22.42 0.73 -14.82
N LEU A 410 -22.35 1.63 -13.83
CA LEU A 410 -22.90 2.99 -13.93
C LEU A 410 -22.20 3.83 -15.00
N THR A 411 -20.87 3.71 -15.11
CA THR A 411 -20.08 4.54 -16.03
C THR A 411 -20.13 4.02 -17.46
N PHE A 412 -19.91 2.72 -17.66
CA PHE A 412 -19.62 2.16 -18.98
C PHE A 412 -20.79 1.37 -19.58
N ALA A 413 -21.57 0.64 -18.78
CA ALA A 413 -22.56 -0.27 -19.34
C ALA A 413 -23.66 0.46 -20.11
N ASP A 414 -24.18 -0.20 -21.14
CA ASP A 414 -25.56 0.04 -21.59
C ASP A 414 -26.52 -1.02 -21.03
N GLU A 415 -26.00 -2.10 -20.44
CA GLU A 415 -26.79 -3.05 -19.65
C GLU A 415 -25.97 -3.65 -18.52
N TRP A 416 -26.57 -3.72 -17.33
CA TRP A 416 -26.03 -4.42 -16.18
C TRP A 416 -26.86 -5.69 -15.92
N ILE A 417 -26.18 -6.83 -15.79
CA ILE A 417 -26.79 -8.13 -15.50
C ILE A 417 -26.30 -8.57 -14.11
N PRO A 418 -27.15 -8.51 -13.07
CA PRO A 418 -26.83 -9.02 -11.75
C PRO A 418 -26.86 -10.54 -11.71
N LEU A 419 -25.96 -11.14 -10.92
CA LEU A 419 -25.97 -12.58 -10.62
C LEU A 419 -25.61 -12.84 -9.16
N LYS A 420 -26.01 -14.01 -8.64
CA LYS A 420 -25.58 -14.48 -7.32
C LYS A 420 -24.06 -14.71 -7.32
N PRO A 421 -23.29 -14.20 -6.34
CA PRO A 421 -21.83 -14.36 -6.31
C PRO A 421 -21.38 -15.82 -6.40
N GLY A 422 -20.41 -16.11 -7.28
CA GLY A 422 -19.86 -17.47 -7.47
C GLY A 422 -20.67 -18.37 -8.40
N SER A 423 -21.77 -17.87 -8.99
CA SER A 423 -22.58 -18.62 -9.97
C SER A 423 -22.14 -18.43 -11.43
N ASP A 424 -21.03 -17.72 -11.67
CA ASP A 424 -20.55 -17.34 -13.01
C ASP A 424 -20.38 -18.52 -13.98
N CYS A 425 -19.90 -19.66 -13.48
CA CYS A 425 -19.72 -20.87 -14.27
C CYS A 425 -21.06 -21.41 -14.81
N ALA A 426 -22.14 -21.33 -14.02
CA ALA A 426 -23.46 -21.75 -14.46
C ALA A 426 -24.01 -20.86 -15.58
N LEU A 427 -23.87 -19.54 -15.42
CA LEU A 427 -24.24 -18.57 -16.46
C LEU A 427 -23.46 -18.82 -17.76
N ALA A 428 -22.14 -18.98 -17.68
CA ALA A 428 -21.29 -19.22 -18.84
C ALA A 428 -21.64 -20.56 -19.55
N ASN A 429 -21.89 -21.63 -18.79
CA ASN A 429 -22.29 -22.91 -19.35
C ASN A 429 -23.67 -22.84 -20.04
N ALA A 430 -24.64 -22.13 -19.47
CA ALA A 430 -25.93 -21.96 -20.13
C ALA A 430 -25.86 -21.12 -21.41
N MET A 431 -24.97 -20.12 -21.45
CA MET A 431 -24.66 -19.44 -22.70
C MET A 431 -24.06 -20.41 -23.74
N ALA A 432 -23.08 -21.23 -23.35
CA ALA A 432 -22.47 -22.22 -24.25
C ALA A 432 -23.48 -23.26 -24.76
N PHE A 433 -24.41 -23.70 -23.91
CA PHE A 433 -25.51 -24.59 -24.29
C PHE A 433 -26.37 -23.97 -25.40
N VAL A 434 -26.80 -22.71 -25.24
CA VAL A 434 -27.62 -22.01 -26.24
C VAL A 434 -26.87 -21.89 -27.56
N ILE A 435 -25.57 -21.58 -27.52
CA ILE A 435 -24.73 -21.44 -28.71
C ILE A 435 -24.67 -22.76 -29.49
N PHE A 436 -24.42 -23.89 -28.82
CA PHE A 436 -24.45 -25.21 -29.47
C PHE A 436 -25.85 -25.61 -29.94
N GLN A 437 -26.88 -25.39 -29.12
CA GLN A 437 -28.26 -25.75 -29.43
C GLN A 437 -28.74 -25.05 -30.71
N LYS A 438 -28.36 -23.79 -30.90
CA LYS A 438 -28.70 -22.99 -32.08
C LYS A 438 -27.67 -23.06 -33.20
N ASN A 439 -26.63 -23.87 -33.05
CA ASN A 439 -25.54 -24.02 -34.01
C ASN A 439 -24.87 -22.68 -34.39
N LEU A 440 -24.57 -21.86 -33.38
CA LEU A 440 -23.97 -20.53 -33.51
C LEU A 440 -22.47 -20.49 -33.20
N GLN A 441 -21.86 -21.63 -32.89
CA GLN A 441 -20.42 -21.75 -32.65
C GLN A 441 -19.62 -21.55 -33.94
N ASP A 442 -18.39 -21.05 -33.81
CA ASP A 442 -17.40 -21.02 -34.91
C ASP A 442 -16.76 -22.40 -35.04
N GLN A 443 -17.43 -23.27 -35.81
CA GLN A 443 -17.01 -24.66 -35.97
C GLN A 443 -15.62 -24.79 -36.60
N ASP A 444 -15.27 -23.91 -37.54
CA ASP A 444 -13.98 -23.95 -38.22
C ASP A 444 -12.83 -23.59 -37.27
N PHE A 445 -13.03 -22.59 -36.41
CA PHE A 445 -12.08 -22.28 -35.34
C PHE A 445 -11.93 -23.47 -34.39
N MET A 446 -13.04 -24.02 -33.92
CA MET A 446 -13.02 -25.12 -32.95
C MET A 446 -12.31 -26.37 -33.50
N ASN A 447 -12.61 -26.77 -34.74
CA ASN A 447 -11.95 -27.92 -35.39
C ASN A 447 -10.42 -27.77 -35.50
N ARG A 448 -9.93 -26.53 -35.59
CA ARG A 448 -8.50 -26.23 -35.78
C ARG A 448 -7.73 -26.02 -34.49
N PHE A 449 -8.38 -25.46 -33.48
CA PHE A 449 -7.69 -24.90 -32.31
C PHE A 449 -8.20 -25.42 -30.96
N CYS A 450 -9.28 -26.20 -30.94
CA CYS A 450 -9.88 -26.71 -29.71
C CYS A 450 -9.82 -28.24 -29.64
N VAL A 451 -9.76 -28.75 -28.42
CA VAL A 451 -9.80 -30.19 -28.11
C VAL A 451 -10.89 -30.42 -27.06
N GLY A 452 -11.59 -31.55 -27.15
CA GLY A 452 -12.55 -32.02 -26.15
C GLY A 452 -13.90 -31.30 -26.11
N PHE A 453 -14.22 -30.49 -27.13
CA PHE A 453 -15.49 -29.76 -27.17
C PHE A 453 -16.67 -30.61 -27.68
N ASP A 454 -16.39 -31.59 -28.53
CA ASP A 454 -17.33 -32.63 -28.98
C ASP A 454 -16.63 -34.00 -28.99
N GLU A 455 -17.39 -35.06 -29.24
CA GLU A 455 -16.88 -36.43 -29.24
C GLU A 455 -15.84 -36.70 -30.34
N ALA A 456 -15.88 -35.98 -31.46
CA ALA A 456 -14.92 -36.17 -32.56
C ALA A 456 -13.54 -35.57 -32.24
N HIS A 457 -13.48 -34.61 -31.31
CA HIS A 457 -12.25 -33.93 -30.91
C HIS A 457 -11.78 -34.34 -29.51
N MET A 458 -12.28 -35.45 -28.96
CA MET A 458 -11.78 -36.00 -27.70
C MET A 458 -10.38 -36.59 -27.86
N PRO A 459 -9.48 -36.41 -26.87
CA PRO A 459 -8.22 -37.13 -26.85
C PRO A 459 -8.42 -38.65 -26.83
N GLU A 460 -7.45 -39.39 -27.39
CA GLU A 460 -7.48 -40.85 -27.36
C GLU A 460 -7.53 -41.38 -25.92
N GLY A 461 -8.37 -42.40 -25.69
CA GLY A 461 -8.54 -43.04 -24.39
C GLY A 461 -9.54 -42.36 -23.45
N VAL A 462 -10.13 -41.23 -23.85
CA VAL A 462 -11.21 -40.60 -23.07
C VAL A 462 -12.55 -41.25 -23.42
N PRO A 463 -13.36 -41.67 -22.43
CA PRO A 463 -14.68 -42.25 -22.68
C PRO A 463 -15.63 -41.32 -23.45
N VAL A 464 -16.52 -41.92 -24.25
CA VAL A 464 -17.61 -41.19 -24.91
C VAL A 464 -18.52 -40.56 -23.85
N GLY A 465 -18.92 -39.31 -24.07
CA GLY A 465 -19.78 -38.57 -23.16
C GLY A 465 -19.03 -37.63 -22.22
N GLU A 466 -17.70 -37.59 -22.30
CA GLU A 466 -16.84 -36.67 -21.53
C GLU A 466 -16.57 -35.33 -22.25
N SER A 467 -17.10 -35.14 -23.47
CA SER A 467 -16.95 -33.86 -24.18
C SER A 467 -17.70 -32.73 -23.49
N TYR A 468 -17.24 -31.49 -23.69
CA TYR A 468 -17.92 -30.32 -23.14
C TYR A 468 -19.38 -30.23 -23.60
N LYS A 469 -19.65 -30.56 -24.87
CA LYS A 469 -21.02 -30.66 -25.38
C LYS A 469 -21.83 -31.72 -24.63
N SER A 470 -21.29 -32.92 -24.41
CA SER A 470 -21.99 -33.97 -23.65
C SER A 470 -22.31 -33.55 -22.21
N TYR A 471 -21.37 -32.85 -21.55
CA TYR A 471 -21.61 -32.22 -20.25
C TYR A 471 -22.76 -31.20 -20.31
N LEU A 472 -22.73 -30.25 -21.24
CA LEU A 472 -23.75 -29.21 -21.37
C LEU A 472 -25.16 -29.78 -21.60
N PHE A 473 -25.27 -30.86 -22.37
CA PHE A 473 -26.54 -31.52 -22.68
C PHE A 473 -26.95 -32.61 -21.68
N GLY A 474 -26.22 -32.76 -20.58
CA GLY A 474 -26.58 -33.68 -19.48
C GLY A 474 -26.45 -35.16 -19.84
N LEU A 475 -25.62 -35.51 -20.82
CA LEU A 475 -25.46 -36.89 -21.26
C LEU A 475 -24.73 -37.76 -20.23
N GLN A 476 -23.95 -37.14 -19.34
CA GLN A 476 -23.17 -37.83 -18.31
C GLN A 476 -23.94 -37.99 -16.98
N ASP A 477 -24.69 -36.98 -16.57
CA ASP A 477 -25.30 -36.90 -15.23
C ASP A 477 -26.80 -36.54 -15.23
N GLY A 478 -27.41 -36.43 -16.41
CA GLY A 478 -28.83 -36.11 -16.57
C GLY A 478 -29.17 -34.62 -16.37
N ILE A 479 -28.19 -33.75 -16.12
CA ILE A 479 -28.43 -32.33 -15.86
C ILE A 479 -28.20 -31.53 -17.15
N VAL A 480 -29.27 -31.01 -17.75
CA VAL A 480 -29.12 -30.11 -18.90
C VAL A 480 -28.75 -28.71 -18.40
N ARG A 481 -27.63 -28.14 -18.88
CA ARG A 481 -27.17 -26.80 -18.51
C ARG A 481 -27.82 -25.74 -19.38
N ASP A 482 -29.14 -25.72 -19.43
CA ASP A 482 -29.91 -24.75 -20.21
C ASP A 482 -30.12 -23.41 -19.46
N PRO A 483 -30.71 -22.39 -20.10
CA PRO A 483 -31.01 -21.13 -19.42
C PRO A 483 -31.92 -21.24 -18.19
N LYS A 484 -32.87 -22.19 -18.16
CA LYS A 484 -33.77 -22.36 -17.00
C LYS A 484 -33.01 -22.90 -15.80
N TRP A 485 -32.15 -23.89 -16.03
CA TRP A 485 -31.23 -24.41 -15.02
C TRP A 485 -30.33 -23.31 -14.46
N ALA A 486 -29.75 -22.47 -15.32
CA ALA A 486 -28.90 -21.39 -14.86
C ALA A 486 -29.68 -20.27 -14.15
N GLU A 487 -30.93 -20.00 -14.50
CA GLU A 487 -31.77 -19.00 -13.81
C GLU A 487 -31.95 -19.34 -12.33
N GLU A 488 -32.22 -20.61 -12.00
CA GLU A 488 -32.37 -21.06 -10.61
C GLU A 488 -31.09 -20.81 -9.78
N ILE A 489 -29.93 -21.10 -10.39
CA ILE A 489 -28.62 -21.00 -9.74
C ILE A 489 -28.13 -19.56 -9.65
N THR A 490 -28.27 -18.79 -10.72
CA THR A 490 -27.64 -17.46 -10.88
C THR A 490 -28.58 -16.33 -10.49
N GLY A 491 -29.89 -16.53 -10.58
CA GLY A 491 -30.90 -15.48 -10.51
C GLY A 491 -31.02 -14.62 -11.77
N VAL A 492 -30.26 -14.91 -12.84
CA VAL A 492 -30.37 -14.22 -14.12
C VAL A 492 -31.55 -14.83 -14.89
N PRO A 493 -32.54 -14.04 -15.36
CA PRO A 493 -33.66 -14.58 -16.14
C PRO A 493 -33.20 -15.38 -17.36
N ALA A 494 -33.80 -16.54 -17.61
CA ALA A 494 -33.45 -17.43 -18.71
C ALA A 494 -33.47 -16.73 -20.08
N GLU A 495 -34.44 -15.83 -20.29
CA GLU A 495 -34.53 -15.01 -21.51
C GLU A 495 -33.29 -14.11 -21.69
N THR A 496 -32.80 -13.50 -20.60
CA THR A 496 -31.58 -12.69 -20.62
C THR A 496 -30.35 -13.53 -20.96
N ILE A 497 -30.25 -14.74 -20.40
CA ILE A 497 -29.15 -15.68 -20.69
C ILE A 497 -29.17 -16.08 -22.17
N GLU A 498 -30.32 -16.50 -22.69
CA GLU A 498 -30.47 -16.90 -24.09
C GLU A 498 -30.16 -15.75 -25.04
N ARG A 499 -30.71 -14.57 -24.78
CA ARG A 499 -30.47 -13.35 -25.56
C ARG A 499 -28.99 -13.00 -25.59
N LEU A 500 -28.33 -12.96 -24.44
CA LEU A 500 -26.90 -12.61 -24.35
C LEU A 500 -26.02 -13.64 -25.05
N ALA A 501 -26.36 -14.94 -24.95
CA ALA A 501 -25.63 -16.00 -25.64
C ALA A 501 -25.69 -15.86 -27.16
N ILE A 502 -26.88 -15.59 -27.71
CA ILE A 502 -27.08 -15.33 -29.15
C ILE A 502 -26.33 -14.05 -29.55
N GLU A 503 -26.46 -12.97 -28.79
CA GLU A 503 -25.80 -11.68 -29.06
C GLU A 503 -24.27 -11.85 -29.10
N TYR A 504 -23.70 -12.55 -28.12
CA TYR A 504 -22.26 -12.79 -28.03
C TYR A 504 -21.73 -13.69 -29.16
N ALA A 505 -22.48 -14.72 -29.55
CA ALA A 505 -22.08 -15.60 -30.63
C ALA A 505 -22.16 -14.93 -32.01
N THR A 506 -23.17 -14.09 -32.23
CA THR A 506 -23.43 -13.47 -33.55
C THR A 506 -22.75 -12.12 -33.75
N THR A 507 -22.40 -11.41 -32.68
CA THR A 507 -21.68 -10.14 -32.76
C THR A 507 -20.18 -10.38 -32.86
N LYS A 508 -19.56 -9.99 -33.99
CA LYS A 508 -18.12 -10.18 -34.24
C LYS A 508 -17.39 -8.91 -34.69
N PRO A 509 -16.25 -8.55 -34.08
CA PRO A 509 -15.59 -9.19 -32.92
C PRO A 509 -16.31 -8.91 -31.58
N ALA A 510 -16.29 -9.85 -30.65
CA ALA A 510 -16.77 -9.64 -29.28
C ALA A 510 -15.68 -10.01 -28.25
N SER A 511 -15.62 -9.28 -27.15
CA SER A 511 -14.56 -9.42 -26.16
C SER A 511 -15.13 -9.63 -24.76
N ILE A 512 -14.85 -10.79 -24.15
CA ILE A 512 -15.07 -10.99 -22.70
C ILE A 512 -13.81 -10.54 -21.97
N GLN A 513 -13.99 -9.60 -21.03
CA GLN A 513 -12.93 -9.04 -20.18
C GLN A 513 -13.20 -9.45 -18.72
N PRO A 514 -12.69 -10.61 -18.26
CA PRO A 514 -12.91 -11.06 -16.89
C PRO A 514 -12.08 -10.23 -15.91
N GLY A 515 -12.68 -9.94 -14.75
CA GLY A 515 -11.98 -9.36 -13.62
C GLY A 515 -11.51 -10.44 -12.63
N LEU A 516 -10.79 -10.00 -11.60
CA LEU A 516 -10.31 -10.91 -10.56
C LEU A 516 -11.44 -11.44 -9.66
N GLY A 517 -12.61 -10.79 -9.64
CA GLY A 517 -13.74 -11.20 -8.80
C GLY A 517 -14.26 -12.60 -9.15
N VAL A 518 -14.38 -12.90 -10.44
CA VAL A 518 -14.90 -14.18 -10.95
C VAL A 518 -14.08 -15.37 -10.43
N GLN A 519 -12.75 -15.22 -10.43
CA GLN A 519 -11.84 -16.28 -9.96
C GLN A 519 -11.55 -16.23 -8.45
N ARG A 520 -12.04 -15.24 -7.70
CA ARG A 520 -11.89 -15.19 -6.22
C ARG A 520 -13.06 -15.88 -5.54
N THR A 521 -13.38 -17.08 -5.99
CA THR A 521 -14.50 -17.89 -5.51
C THR A 521 -14.02 -19.31 -5.26
N PHE A 522 -14.84 -20.16 -4.62
CA PHE A 522 -14.40 -21.51 -4.24
C PHE A 522 -13.99 -22.39 -5.44
N ILE A 523 -14.62 -22.18 -6.61
CA ILE A 523 -14.42 -22.95 -7.86
C ILE A 523 -14.12 -22.04 -9.05
N GLY A 524 -13.48 -20.89 -8.81
CA GLY A 524 -13.28 -19.86 -9.81
C GLY A 524 -12.39 -20.27 -10.98
N GLU A 525 -11.57 -21.32 -10.85
CA GLU A 525 -10.87 -21.95 -11.98
C GLU A 525 -11.85 -22.49 -13.04
N ASN A 526 -12.99 -23.02 -12.62
CA ASN A 526 -14.02 -23.51 -13.55
C ASN A 526 -14.75 -22.35 -14.22
N ALA A 527 -14.99 -21.25 -13.50
CA ALA A 527 -15.55 -20.05 -14.10
C ALA A 527 -14.61 -19.49 -15.18
N VAL A 528 -13.31 -19.37 -14.90
CA VAL A 528 -12.31 -18.95 -15.92
C VAL A 528 -12.28 -19.91 -17.10
N ARG A 529 -12.34 -21.22 -16.87
CA ARG A 529 -12.40 -22.22 -17.94
C ARG A 529 -13.63 -22.05 -18.82
N ALA A 530 -14.80 -21.84 -18.23
CA ALA A 530 -16.04 -21.65 -18.97
C ALA A 530 -16.03 -20.34 -19.79
N LEU A 531 -15.48 -19.25 -19.25
CA LEU A 531 -15.34 -17.99 -20.00
C LEU A 531 -14.36 -18.13 -21.17
N ALA A 532 -13.23 -18.79 -20.97
CA ALA A 532 -12.29 -19.08 -22.05
C ALA A 532 -12.92 -19.99 -23.12
N ALA A 533 -13.70 -21.00 -22.72
CA ALA A 533 -14.44 -21.86 -23.63
C ALA A 533 -15.46 -21.06 -24.47
N LEU A 534 -16.19 -20.12 -23.86
CA LEU A 534 -17.08 -19.20 -24.60
C LEU A 534 -16.32 -18.38 -25.65
N SER A 535 -15.16 -17.83 -25.31
CA SER A 535 -14.32 -17.11 -26.28
C SER A 535 -13.86 -18.01 -27.42
N ALA A 536 -13.36 -19.21 -27.11
CA ALA A 536 -12.85 -20.14 -28.10
C ALA A 536 -13.96 -20.66 -29.02
N MET A 537 -15.10 -21.10 -28.46
CA MET A 537 -16.21 -21.65 -29.25
C MET A 537 -16.86 -20.63 -30.19
N THR A 538 -16.64 -19.34 -29.93
CA THR A 538 -17.18 -18.25 -30.73
C THR A 538 -16.11 -17.58 -31.61
N GLY A 539 -14.92 -18.16 -31.74
CA GLY A 539 -13.87 -17.65 -32.64
C GLY A 539 -13.31 -16.29 -32.26
N ASN A 540 -13.51 -15.83 -31.01
CA ASN A 540 -13.07 -14.51 -30.56
C ASN A 540 -11.61 -14.50 -30.03
N VAL A 541 -10.94 -15.65 -29.98
CA VAL A 541 -9.54 -15.75 -29.54
C VAL A 541 -8.61 -15.40 -30.71
N GLY A 542 -7.65 -14.50 -30.48
CA GLY A 542 -6.56 -14.21 -31.42
C GLY A 542 -6.90 -13.25 -32.57
N ILE A 543 -8.08 -12.62 -32.56
CA ILE A 543 -8.49 -11.59 -33.54
C ILE A 543 -8.53 -10.19 -32.90
N PRO A 544 -8.28 -9.11 -33.67
CA PRO A 544 -8.45 -7.74 -33.19
C PRO A 544 -9.88 -7.47 -32.72
N GLY A 545 -10.03 -6.91 -31.51
CA GLY A 545 -11.34 -6.65 -30.89
C GLY A 545 -11.97 -7.89 -30.26
N GLY A 546 -11.32 -9.05 -30.35
CA GLY A 546 -11.68 -10.25 -29.61
C GLY A 546 -11.18 -10.21 -28.17
N GLY A 547 -11.27 -11.33 -27.46
CA GLY A 547 -10.73 -11.43 -26.10
C GLY A 547 -10.75 -12.84 -25.59
N SER A 548 -9.60 -13.36 -25.15
CA SER A 548 -9.40 -14.76 -24.72
C SER A 548 -10.16 -15.17 -23.45
N ALA A 549 -10.69 -14.19 -22.70
CA ALA A 549 -11.27 -14.40 -21.38
C ALA A 549 -10.37 -15.15 -20.37
N GLY A 550 -9.05 -15.09 -20.56
CA GLY A 550 -8.05 -15.63 -19.63
C GLY A 550 -7.69 -14.66 -18.50
N THR A 551 -6.41 -14.59 -18.14
CA THR A 551 -5.95 -13.64 -17.13
C THR A 551 -5.92 -12.21 -17.68
N VAL A 552 -5.85 -11.22 -16.78
CA VAL A 552 -5.76 -9.79 -17.14
C VAL A 552 -4.36 -9.34 -17.60
N THR A 553 -3.38 -10.25 -17.65
CA THR A 553 -1.99 -9.96 -18.00
C THR A 553 -1.77 -10.07 -19.51
N PRO A 554 -1.44 -8.99 -20.23
CA PRO A 554 -1.18 -9.09 -21.66
C PRO A 554 0.18 -9.70 -22.01
N ASN A 555 0.23 -10.29 -23.21
CA ASN A 555 1.48 -10.73 -23.83
C ASN A 555 2.34 -9.50 -24.19
N GLY A 556 3.66 -9.59 -23.99
CA GLY A 556 4.57 -8.46 -24.18
C GLY A 556 4.66 -7.46 -23.01
N HIS A 557 4.07 -7.76 -21.85
CA HIS A 557 4.46 -7.08 -20.60
C HIS A 557 5.93 -7.41 -20.29
N TYR A 558 6.83 -6.48 -20.62
CA TYR A 558 8.21 -6.54 -20.19
C TYR A 558 8.26 -6.32 -18.68
N GLU A 559 8.68 -7.36 -17.96
CA GLU A 559 9.07 -7.21 -16.56
C GLU A 559 10.34 -6.37 -16.52
N ALA A 560 10.36 -5.35 -15.67
CA ALA A 560 11.57 -4.60 -15.43
C ALA A 560 12.65 -5.57 -14.94
N GLN A 561 13.88 -5.40 -15.42
CA GLN A 561 14.98 -6.26 -15.03
C GLN A 561 15.16 -6.22 -13.51
N GLU A 562 14.90 -7.36 -12.85
CA GLU A 562 15.05 -7.46 -11.42
C GLU A 562 16.53 -7.41 -11.02
N MET A 563 16.80 -7.01 -9.76
CA MET A 563 18.13 -7.22 -9.20
C MET A 563 18.49 -8.70 -9.24
N PHE A 564 19.73 -9.00 -9.62
CA PHE A 564 20.24 -10.37 -9.66
C PHE A 564 19.92 -11.09 -8.34
N LYS A 565 19.47 -12.34 -8.41
CA LYS A 565 19.19 -13.19 -7.26
C LYS A 565 19.87 -14.54 -7.50
N PRO A 566 20.79 -14.98 -6.63
CA PRO A 566 21.38 -16.32 -6.73
C PRO A 566 20.30 -17.39 -6.62
N GLU A 567 20.63 -18.59 -7.09
CA GLU A 567 19.73 -19.74 -6.96
C GLU A 567 19.43 -20.02 -5.48
N ASN A 568 18.17 -20.34 -5.18
CA ASN A 568 17.77 -20.71 -3.83
C ASN A 568 18.24 -22.13 -3.52
N GLY A 569 18.92 -22.32 -2.38
CA GLY A 569 19.37 -23.64 -1.92
C GLY A 569 18.23 -24.59 -1.53
N VAL A 570 17.08 -24.06 -1.12
CA VAL A 570 15.87 -24.84 -0.81
C VAL A 570 15.11 -25.14 -2.11
N LYS A 571 14.92 -26.41 -2.45
CA LYS A 571 14.32 -26.85 -3.73
C LYS A 571 12.83 -27.20 -3.65
N TYR A 572 12.21 -27.03 -2.48
CA TYR A 572 10.78 -27.25 -2.29
C TYR A 572 10.01 -25.95 -2.05
N SER A 573 8.73 -25.98 -2.37
CA SER A 573 7.83 -24.84 -2.24
C SER A 573 6.42 -25.24 -1.82
N THR A 574 5.67 -24.29 -1.27
CA THR A 574 4.29 -24.51 -0.79
C THR A 574 3.32 -23.48 -1.39
N PRO A 575 2.01 -23.75 -1.43
CA PRO A 575 1.04 -22.72 -1.74
C PRO A 575 1.15 -21.57 -0.75
N VAL A 576 1.12 -20.34 -1.28
CA VAL A 576 1.23 -19.10 -0.51
C VAL A 576 0.18 -18.94 0.61
N PHE A 577 -0.94 -19.66 0.54
CA PHE A 577 -2.01 -19.64 1.54
C PHE A 577 -1.76 -20.52 2.77
N LEU A 578 -0.74 -21.38 2.75
CA LEU A 578 -0.53 -22.37 3.80
C LEU A 578 0.52 -21.98 4.84
N TRP A 579 1.14 -20.79 4.75
CA TRP A 579 2.24 -20.42 5.64
C TRP A 579 1.91 -20.50 7.14
N SER A 580 0.69 -20.15 7.55
CA SER A 580 0.27 -20.29 8.96
C SER A 580 0.14 -21.74 9.37
N LYS A 581 -0.46 -22.59 8.53
CA LYS A 581 -0.54 -24.04 8.75
C LYS A 581 0.84 -24.71 8.83
N ILE A 582 1.83 -24.18 8.11
CA ILE A 582 3.22 -24.68 8.18
C ILE A 582 3.87 -24.31 9.53
N ILE A 583 3.46 -23.22 10.17
CA ILE A 583 3.89 -22.92 11.55
C ILE A 583 3.29 -23.94 12.52
N ASP A 584 2.01 -24.26 12.35
CA ASP A 584 1.23 -25.03 13.33
C ASP A 584 1.36 -26.55 13.21
N ARG A 585 1.47 -27.10 11.99
CA ARG A 585 1.29 -28.55 11.74
C ARG A 585 2.09 -29.14 10.55
N TRP A 586 3.25 -28.57 10.23
CA TRP A 586 4.05 -28.99 9.06
C TRP A 586 4.37 -30.49 9.00
N GLU A 587 4.48 -31.15 10.16
CA GLU A 587 4.82 -32.58 10.28
C GLU A 587 3.81 -33.49 9.57
N THR A 588 2.56 -33.03 9.47
CA THR A 588 1.44 -33.78 8.88
C THR A 588 1.21 -33.45 7.41
N MET A 589 1.85 -32.40 6.88
CA MET A 589 1.59 -31.92 5.52
C MET A 589 2.30 -32.75 4.46
N THR A 590 1.61 -33.04 3.36
CA THR A 590 2.14 -33.87 2.26
C THR A 590 2.03 -33.17 0.90
N ALA A 591 2.80 -33.66 -0.08
CA ALA A 591 2.70 -33.22 -1.46
C ALA A 591 1.29 -33.42 -2.06
N GLU A 592 0.64 -34.53 -1.72
CA GLU A 592 -0.67 -34.90 -2.23
C GLU A 592 -1.79 -34.01 -1.65
N GLU A 593 -1.82 -33.85 -0.33
CA GLU A 593 -2.91 -33.14 0.36
C GLU A 593 -2.76 -31.62 0.32
N GLU A 594 -1.53 -31.11 0.43
CA GLU A 594 -1.26 -29.67 0.51
C GLU A 594 -0.52 -29.09 -0.69
N GLY A 595 -0.25 -29.89 -1.72
CA GLY A 595 0.40 -29.41 -2.94
C GLY A 595 1.84 -28.95 -2.72
N ILE A 596 2.58 -29.58 -1.80
CA ILE A 596 4.03 -29.35 -1.68
C ILE A 596 4.70 -29.75 -2.99
N LYS A 597 5.56 -28.88 -3.53
CA LYS A 597 6.34 -29.16 -4.75
C LYS A 597 7.80 -29.35 -4.39
N GLY A 598 8.46 -30.34 -5.02
CA GLY A 598 9.89 -30.60 -4.86
C GLY A 598 10.27 -31.40 -3.59
N ALA A 599 9.29 -31.88 -2.82
CA ALA A 599 9.47 -32.80 -1.69
C ALA A 599 8.14 -33.47 -1.34
N ASP A 600 8.17 -34.70 -0.80
CA ASP A 600 6.96 -35.43 -0.38
C ASP A 600 6.34 -34.86 0.92
N LYS A 601 7.20 -34.34 1.80
CA LYS A 601 6.85 -33.68 3.06
C LYS A 601 7.81 -32.52 3.33
N LEU A 602 7.41 -31.59 4.19
CA LEU A 602 8.30 -30.53 4.65
C LEU A 602 9.36 -31.10 5.62
N PRO A 603 10.66 -30.79 5.46
CA PRO A 603 11.69 -31.21 6.42
C PRO A 603 11.63 -30.45 7.75
N CYS A 604 11.05 -29.25 7.76
CA CYS A 604 10.88 -28.42 8.94
C CYS A 604 9.74 -27.40 8.72
N GLY A 605 9.19 -26.90 9.83
CA GLY A 605 8.23 -25.79 9.83
C GLY A 605 8.90 -24.42 9.82
N ILE A 606 8.09 -23.37 9.62
CA ILE A 606 8.57 -21.98 9.64
C ILE A 606 8.90 -21.57 11.09
N LYS A 607 10.15 -21.11 11.31
CA LYS A 607 10.65 -20.63 12.60
C LYS A 607 11.10 -19.16 12.55
N LEU A 608 11.39 -18.64 11.35
CA LEU A 608 11.70 -17.23 11.13
C LEU A 608 10.86 -16.69 9.97
N LEU A 609 10.19 -15.56 10.20
CA LEU A 609 9.26 -14.96 9.25
C LEU A 609 9.65 -13.50 8.98
N PHE A 610 9.71 -13.15 7.69
CA PHE A 610 9.93 -11.79 7.22
C PHE A 610 8.65 -11.27 6.56
N ASN A 611 8.20 -10.09 7.00
CA ASN A 611 7.09 -9.36 6.42
C ASN A 611 7.62 -8.01 5.89
N LEU A 612 7.95 -7.96 4.59
CA LEU A 612 8.61 -6.82 3.98
C LEU A 612 7.85 -6.39 2.73
N ALA A 613 7.56 -5.09 2.61
CA ALA A 613 6.76 -4.56 1.50
C ALA A 613 5.42 -5.29 1.31
N SER A 614 4.82 -5.74 2.41
CA SER A 614 3.58 -6.51 2.42
C SER A 614 2.38 -5.59 2.57
N ASN A 615 1.25 -6.07 2.07
CA ASN A 615 -0.08 -5.54 2.31
C ASN A 615 -0.91 -6.49 3.18
N ILE A 616 -0.24 -7.41 3.88
CA ILE A 616 -0.80 -8.45 4.74
C ILE A 616 -0.04 -8.44 6.06
N LEU A 617 -0.80 -8.68 7.15
CA LEU A 617 -0.46 -8.51 8.56
C LEU A 617 -0.39 -7.05 9.00
#